data_AF-A0A3L8A469-F1
#
_entry.id   AF-A0A3L8A469-F1
#
_cell.length_a   1.000
_cell.length_b   1.000
_cell.length_c   1.000
_cell.angle_alpha   90.00
_cell.angle_beta   90.00
_cell.angle_gamma   90.00
#
_symmetry.space_group_name_H-M   'P 1'
#
loop_
_entity.id
_entity.type
_entity.pdbx_description
1 polymer ?
#
loop_
_entity_poly.entity_id
_entity_poly.type
_entity_poly.pdbx_seq_one_letter_code
_entity_poly.pdbx_strand_id
1 'polypeptide(L)'
;MAFDTVPISTLIQHYTSSEATYLQNGRVLITPVNRMELFSLPVRLDAITVLICIRGQIRCSINLKEYIIKQNDLFLCFSGDIVQIHHAENV
;
A
#
# COMPACT_ATOMS: atom_id res chain seq x y z
N MET A 1 -5.41 20.48 -18.43
CA MET A 1 -5.94 19.69 -17.31
C MET A 1 -4.82 19.62 -16.29
N ALA A 2 -4.86 20.44 -15.24
CA ALA A 2 -3.87 20.38 -14.18
C ALA A 2 -4.29 19.25 -13.25
N PHE A 3 -3.44 18.23 -13.12
CA PHE A 3 -3.65 17.21 -12.10
C PHE A 3 -3.21 17.82 -10.77
N ASP A 4 -4.06 17.75 -9.75
CA ASP A 4 -3.65 18.12 -8.40
C ASP A 4 -2.58 17.11 -7.95
N THR A 5 -1.32 17.56 -7.91
CA THR A 5 -0.20 16.74 -7.45
C THR A 5 0.04 17.01 -5.97
N VAL A 6 0.07 15.95 -5.16
CA VAL A 6 0.49 16.03 -3.76
C VAL A 6 1.87 15.38 -3.64
N PRO A 7 2.87 16.07 -3.06
CA PRO A 7 4.17 15.46 -2.79
C PRO A 7 4.02 14.23 -1.89
N ILE A 8 4.79 13.17 -2.16
CA ILE A 8 4.80 11.95 -1.33
C ILE A 8 5.12 12.29 0.14
N SER A 9 6.02 13.24 0.39
CA SER A 9 6.33 13.73 1.75
C SER A 9 5.10 14.30 2.48
N THR A 10 4.22 15.00 1.76
CA THR A 10 2.97 15.52 2.31
C THR A 10 1.97 14.40 2.61
N LEU A 11 1.88 13.38 1.74
CA LEU A 11 1.11 12.15 1.98
C LEU A 11 1.60 11.42 3.24
N ILE A 12 2.92 11.28 3.39
CA ILE A 12 3.55 10.65 4.56
C ILE A 12 3.19 11.39 5.84
N GLN A 13 3.25 12.72 5.84
CA GLN A 13 2.97 13.55 7.02
C GLN A 13 1.49 13.58 7.40
N HIS A 14 0.57 13.53 6.43
CA HIS A 14 -0.88 13.61 6.69
C HIS A 14 -1.50 12.28 7.15
N TYR A 15 -0.92 11.14 6.75
CA TYR A 15 -1.54 9.83 6.95
C TYR A 15 -0.71 8.85 7.81
N THR A 16 0.24 9.39 8.60
CA THR A 16 0.91 8.64 9.68
C THR A 16 0.10 8.61 10.97
N SER A 17 -1.20 8.89 10.93
CA SER A 17 -2.09 8.54 12.03
C SER A 17 -2.20 7.02 12.12
N SER A 18 -2.21 6.48 13.33
CA SER A 18 -2.31 5.04 13.63
C SER A 18 -3.61 4.38 13.14
N GLU A 19 -4.47 5.13 12.46
CA GLU A 19 -5.86 4.80 12.19
C GLU A 19 -6.14 4.86 10.68
N ALA A 20 -6.95 3.91 10.22
CA ALA A 20 -7.38 3.88 8.84
C ALA A 20 -8.34 5.04 8.55
N THR A 21 -8.08 5.79 7.48
CA THR A 21 -8.90 6.93 7.06
C THR A 21 -9.60 6.62 5.73
N TYR A 22 -10.87 6.99 5.64
CA TYR A 22 -11.67 6.91 4.42
C TYR A 22 -11.82 8.30 3.80
N LEU A 23 -11.49 8.43 2.50
CA LEU A 23 -11.69 9.67 1.75
C LEU A 23 -12.76 9.47 0.65
N GLN A 24 -13.29 10.59 0.17
CA GLN A 24 -14.26 10.66 -0.94
C GLN A 24 -15.42 9.67 -0.82
N ASN A 25 -16.22 9.79 0.25
CA ASN A 25 -17.39 8.93 0.51
C ASN A 25 -17.05 7.44 0.65
N GLY A 26 -15.87 7.10 1.17
CA GLY A 26 -15.48 5.70 1.42
C GLY A 26 -14.79 4.99 0.26
N ARG A 27 -14.49 5.70 -0.84
CA ARG A 27 -13.89 5.11 -2.04
C ARG A 27 -12.38 4.91 -1.96
N VAL A 28 -11.71 5.65 -1.07
CA VAL A 28 -10.26 5.54 -0.84
C VAL A 28 -10.04 5.19 0.62
N LEU A 29 -9.35 4.07 0.86
CA LEU A 29 -8.91 3.63 2.17
C LEU A 29 -7.40 3.85 2.28
N ILE A 30 -6.97 4.62 3.28
CA ILE A 30 -5.57 4.78 3.64
C ILE A 30 -5.38 4.13 5.00
N THR A 31 -4.54 3.11 5.07
CA THR A 31 -4.28 2.37 6.32
C THR A 31 -2.79 2.13 6.50
N PRO A 32 -2.27 2.22 7.74
CA PRO A 32 -0.93 1.77 8.03
C PRO A 32 -0.78 0.26 7.79
N VAL A 33 0.46 -0.10 7.46
CA VAL A 33 0.96 -1.46 7.18
C VAL A 33 0.90 -2.38 8.41
N ASN A 34 0.70 -1.86 9.62
CA ASN A 34 0.56 -2.69 10.81
C ASN A 34 -0.74 -3.53 10.84
N ARG A 35 -1.63 -3.40 9.84
CA ARG A 35 -2.84 -4.22 9.65
C ARG A 35 -2.81 -5.08 8.37
N MET A 36 -1.65 -5.62 8.00
CA MET A 36 -1.48 -6.45 6.80
C MET A 36 -2.04 -7.88 6.91
N GLU A 37 -2.78 -8.22 7.96
CA GLU A 37 -3.40 -9.55 8.11
C GLU A 37 -4.28 -9.90 6.90
N LEU A 38 -4.94 -8.91 6.30
CA LEU A 38 -5.72 -9.06 5.07
C LEU A 38 -4.88 -9.58 3.89
N PHE A 39 -3.57 -9.33 3.88
CA PHE A 39 -2.66 -9.75 2.82
C PHE A 39 -1.80 -10.96 3.21
N SER A 40 -2.00 -11.55 4.38
CA SER A 40 -1.27 -12.76 4.80
C SER A 40 -1.53 -13.95 3.87
N LEU A 41 -2.72 -13.98 3.26
CA LEU A 41 -3.12 -14.91 2.22
C LEU A 41 -3.22 -14.18 0.86
N PRO A 42 -3.13 -14.90 -0.28
CA PRO A 42 -3.37 -14.31 -1.58
C PRO A 42 -4.78 -13.72 -1.69
N VAL A 43 -4.87 -12.42 -1.91
CA VAL A 43 -6.14 -11.70 -2.06
C VAL A 43 -6.19 -11.03 -3.43
N ARG A 44 -7.32 -11.21 -4.12
CA ARG A 44 -7.64 -10.46 -5.33
C ARG A 44 -8.44 -9.22 -4.96
N LEU A 45 -7.89 -8.05 -5.22
CA LEU A 45 -8.56 -6.78 -4.93
C LEU A 45 -9.28 -6.26 -6.18
N ASP A 46 -10.53 -5.84 -6.03
CA ASP A 46 -11.21 -5.03 -7.04
C ASP A 46 -11.02 -3.54 -6.78
N ALA A 47 -9.75 -3.13 -6.68
CA ALA A 47 -9.33 -1.76 -6.42
C ALA A 47 -7.90 -1.53 -6.89
N ILE A 48 -7.57 -0.28 -7.23
CA ILE A 48 -6.17 0.14 -7.39
C ILE A 48 -5.57 0.32 -5.99
N THR A 49 -4.45 -0.36 -5.73
CA THR A 49 -3.75 -0.30 -4.44
C THR A 49 -2.40 0.34 -4.61
N VAL A 50 -2.12 1.37 -3.82
CA VAL A 50 -0.82 2.03 -3.76
C VAL A 50 -0.22 1.80 -2.38
N LEU A 51 1.00 1.27 -2.35
CA LEU A 51 1.80 1.16 -1.12
C LEU A 51 3.07 1.99 -1.28
N ILE A 52 3.39 2.77 -0.25
CA ILE A 52 4.64 3.54 -0.20
C ILE A 52 5.43 3.02 1.00
N CYS A 53 6.62 2.49 0.76
CA CYS A 53 7.47 1.95 1.82
C CYS A 53 8.34 3.07 2.41
N ILE A 54 7.96 3.59 3.58
CA ILE A 54 8.63 4.75 4.19
C ILE A 54 9.94 4.35 4.88
N ARG A 55 10.00 3.11 5.35
CA ARG A 55 11.14 2.50 6.03
C ARG A 55 11.03 0.97 5.97
N GLY A 56 12.12 0.28 6.24
CA GLY A 56 12.14 -1.18 6.30
C GLY A 56 12.05 -1.83 4.93
N GLN A 57 11.51 -3.04 4.90
CA GLN A 57 11.29 -3.81 3.68
C GLN A 57 10.05 -4.70 3.78
N ILE A 58 9.42 -4.95 2.63
CA ILE A 58 8.28 -5.85 2.49
C ILE A 58 8.59 -6.88 1.41
N ARG A 59 8.49 -8.16 1.75
CA ARG A 59 8.49 -9.25 0.78
C ARG A 59 7.05 -9.62 0.46
N CYS A 60 6.69 -9.53 -0.82
CA CYS A 60 5.34 -9.80 -1.29
C CYS A 60 5.36 -10.55 -2.62
N SER A 61 4.21 -11.06 -3.03
CA SER A 61 3.99 -11.53 -4.38
C SER A 61 2.79 -10.83 -5.01
N ILE A 62 2.91 -10.58 -6.32
CA ILE A 62 1.81 -10.14 -7.16
C ILE A 62 1.69 -11.11 -8.32
N ASN A 63 0.49 -11.65 -8.56
CA ASN A 63 0.24 -12.59 -9.65
C ASN A 63 1.30 -13.71 -9.68
N LEU A 64 1.62 -14.24 -8.50
CA LEU A 64 2.59 -15.31 -8.25
C LEU A 64 4.06 -14.96 -8.53
N LYS A 65 4.39 -13.70 -8.84
CA LYS A 65 5.77 -13.21 -8.94
C LYS A 65 6.19 -12.56 -7.64
N GLU A 66 7.37 -12.91 -7.13
CA GLU A 66 7.90 -12.35 -5.89
C GLU A 66 8.60 -11.00 -6.13
N TYR A 67 8.44 -10.11 -5.15
CA TYR A 67 9.06 -8.79 -5.12
C TYR A 67 9.56 -8.48 -3.71
N ILE A 68 10.60 -7.64 -3.65
CA ILE A 68 11.09 -7.02 -2.42
C ILE A 68 10.92 -5.52 -2.59
N ILE A 69 9.98 -4.95 -1.84
CA ILE A 69 9.74 -3.51 -1.77
C ILE A 69 10.64 -2.96 -0.65
N LYS A 70 11.45 -1.96 -0.96
CA LYS A 70 12.38 -1.33 -0.02
C LYS A 70 11.97 0.11 0.28
N GLN A 71 12.64 0.70 1.26
CA GLN A 71 12.48 2.11 1.58
C GLN A 71 12.52 3.01 0.32
N ASN A 72 11.56 3.93 0.23
CA ASN A 72 11.30 4.86 -0.87
C ASN A 72 10.75 4.24 -2.15
N ASP A 73 10.48 2.93 -2.17
CA ASP A 73 9.74 2.33 -3.28
C ASP A 73 8.26 2.66 -3.17
N LEU A 74 7.68 2.96 -4.33
CA LEU A 74 6.25 2.98 -4.56
C LEU A 74 5.84 1.71 -5.28
N PHE A 75 4.81 1.08 -4.77
CA PHE A 75 4.22 -0.13 -5.29
C PHE A 75 2.78 0.14 -5.71
N LEU A 76 2.40 -0.40 -6.88
CA LEU A 76 1.09 -0.21 -7.48
C LEU A 76 0.53 -1.56 -7.93
N CYS A 77 -0.66 -1.91 -7.47
CA CYS A 77 -1.46 -3.01 -8.00
C CYS A 77 -2.71 -2.45 -8.67
N PHE A 78 -3.10 -3.04 -9.80
CA PHE A 78 -4.34 -2.71 -10.48
C PHE A 78 -5.48 -3.62 -10.01
N SER A 79 -6.71 -3.20 -10.27
CA SER A 79 -7.87 -4.05 -10.01
C SER A 79 -7.71 -5.39 -10.72
N GLY A 80 -7.98 -6.47 -10.01
CA GLY A 80 -7.84 -7.84 -10.46
C GLY A 80 -6.49 -8.47 -10.15
N ASP A 81 -5.48 -7.71 -9.72
CA ASP A 81 -4.21 -8.30 -9.28
C ASP A 81 -4.39 -9.13 -8.01
N ILE A 82 -3.68 -10.26 -7.92
CA ILE A 82 -3.60 -11.09 -6.72
C ILE A 82 -2.37 -10.67 -5.94
N VAL A 83 -2.55 -10.20 -4.71
CA VAL A 83 -1.47 -9.73 -3.84
C VAL A 83 -1.38 -10.62 -2.60
N GLN A 84 -0.16 -10.97 -2.21
CA GLN A 84 0.13 -11.58 -0.92
C GLN A 84 1.37 -10.94 -0.31
N ILE A 85 1.35 -10.72 0.99
CA ILE A 85 2.49 -10.20 1.74
C ILE A 85 3.01 -11.32 2.62
N HIS A 86 4.26 -11.71 2.34
CA HIS A 86 4.91 -12.83 3.01
C HIS A 86 5.57 -12.38 4.30
N HIS A 87 6.23 -11.23 4.28
CA HIS A 87 6.96 -10.71 5.43
C HIS A 87 7.13 -9.19 5.35
N ALA A 88 7.18 -8.55 6.51
CA ALA A 88 7.33 -7.11 6.64
C ALA A 88 8.28 -6.81 7.81
N GLU A 89 9.41 -6.16 7.55
CA GLU A 89 10.46 -5.92 8.55
C GLU A 89 10.69 -4.42 8.74
N ASN A 90 10.65 -3.96 9.99
CA ASN A 90 10.97 -2.58 10.37
C ASN A 90 10.14 -1.51 9.62
N VAL A 91 8.88 -1.85 9.28
CA VAL A 91 7.95 -0.99 8.51
C VAL A 91 7.21 0.02 9.38
#